data_AF-A0A1M5NS56-F1
#
_entry.id   AF-A0A1M5NS56-F1
#
_cell.length_a   1.000
_cell.length_b   1.000
_cell.length_c   1.000
_cell.angle_alpha   90.00
_cell.angle_beta   90.00
_cell.angle_gamma   90.00
#
_symmetry.space_group_name_H-M   'P 1'
#
loop_
_entity.id
_entity.type
_entity.pdbx_description
1 polymer ?
#
loop_
_entity_poly.entity_id
_entity_poly.type
_entity_poly.pdbx_seq_one_letter_code
_entity_poly.pdbx_strand_id
1 'polypeptide(L)'
;MNPLMILIGLLGAIFAMGGGSSSDKESGSAEGDAIPTSVSIDEDTEGEDDDGSKQDHGSHGGSDAAYVDITEFGTHHGTSSHTHVESLEGGRTPITTEAQVAYNGLRDFLGLKPVSLEEVGEWAFDQGLTNNEEAYGDDIPGVGLYYSMQGAKVGWIADDAFDPQILADIQLAAREVEVGEVLVMVEAYGLEGFDRYLEENGLVNEFVNTLKMEPHYGGWMHGRVHGWRDFEDASGKDVAIAHDLNHLTVLSHDQTQPFMNDTFDWPQWPALDVPQADVANYFQSMVTLGDPEGEGIAEGLVKKAAVEEVDGETLMASLAVDQEHADYGFEDGETYEDVMMMH
;
A
#
# COMPACT_ATOMS: atom_id res chain seq x y z
N MET A 1 3.58 3.90 -56.88
CA MET A 1 2.96 3.23 -58.04
C MET A 1 2.13 2.07 -57.51
N ASN A 2 0.81 2.23 -57.53
CA ASN A 2 -0.21 1.19 -57.23
C ASN A 2 -0.48 0.39 -58.53
N PRO A 3 -1.04 -0.85 -58.50
CA PRO A 3 -2.47 -1.09 -58.17
C PRO A 3 -2.72 -2.31 -57.24
N LEU A 4 -3.69 -2.28 -56.33
CA LEU A 4 -5.17 -2.38 -56.49
C LEU A 4 -5.69 -3.83 -56.65
N MET A 5 -6.43 -4.32 -55.63
CA MET A 5 -7.78 -4.93 -55.66
C MET A 5 -8.05 -5.60 -54.29
N ILE A 6 -8.95 -5.15 -53.40
CA ILE A 6 -10.42 -4.98 -53.43
C ILE A 6 -11.22 -6.31 -53.37
N LEU A 7 -11.66 -6.62 -52.13
CA LEU A 7 -13.05 -6.86 -51.65
C LEU A 7 -13.79 -8.21 -51.90
N ILE A 8 -14.64 -8.52 -50.89
CA ILE A 8 -15.90 -9.31 -50.84
C ILE A 8 -15.75 -10.72 -50.22
N GLY A 9 -16.50 -11.13 -49.18
CA GLY A 9 -17.67 -10.49 -48.58
C GLY A 9 -18.30 -11.20 -47.36
N LEU A 10 -19.33 -10.52 -46.86
CA LEU A 10 -20.32 -10.88 -45.84
C LEU A 10 -21.18 -12.10 -46.23
N LEU A 11 -21.51 -12.94 -45.23
CA LEU A 11 -22.75 -13.74 -45.05
C LEU A 11 -22.56 -14.54 -43.73
N GLY A 12 -23.41 -14.53 -42.69
CA GLY A 12 -24.82 -14.19 -42.57
C GLY A 12 -25.69 -15.45 -42.45
N ALA A 13 -25.96 -15.94 -41.23
CA ALA A 13 -27.11 -16.76 -40.80
C ALA A 13 -26.98 -17.03 -39.28
N ILE A 14 -27.80 -16.49 -38.38
CA ILE A 14 -29.22 -16.75 -38.10
C ILE A 14 -29.52 -18.24 -37.87
N PHE A 15 -29.71 -18.62 -36.60
CA PHE A 15 -30.65 -19.68 -36.23
C PHE A 15 -31.39 -19.29 -34.94
N ALA A 16 -32.71 -19.13 -35.06
CA ALA A 16 -33.68 -19.03 -33.99
C ALA A 16 -34.86 -19.96 -34.35
N MET A 17 -35.62 -20.35 -33.33
CA MET A 17 -36.83 -21.20 -33.31
C MET A 17 -36.55 -22.71 -33.19
N GLY A 18 -37.20 -23.49 -32.33
CA GLY A 18 -38.30 -23.33 -31.36
C GLY A 18 -38.28 -24.58 -30.46
N GLY A 19 -38.96 -24.72 -29.32
CA GLY A 19 -40.31 -24.30 -28.97
C GLY A 19 -41.11 -25.54 -28.52
N GLY A 20 -41.29 -25.70 -27.20
CA GLY A 20 -42.47 -26.29 -26.54
C GLY A 20 -42.71 -27.81 -26.55
N SER A 21 -42.81 -28.41 -25.35
CA SER A 21 -44.06 -29.03 -24.88
C SER A 21 -44.01 -29.36 -23.39
N SER A 22 -45.08 -28.92 -22.71
CA SER A 22 -45.51 -29.19 -21.34
C SER A 22 -45.89 -30.66 -21.09
N SER A 23 -45.80 -31.08 -19.82
CA SER A 23 -46.80 -31.96 -19.21
C SER A 23 -46.84 -31.77 -17.70
N ASP A 24 -48.00 -31.34 -17.23
CA ASP A 24 -48.44 -31.23 -15.85
C ASP A 24 -48.40 -32.59 -15.11
N LYS A 25 -48.22 -32.52 -13.78
CA LYS A 25 -48.96 -33.36 -12.82
C LYS A 25 -48.96 -32.71 -11.44
N GLU A 26 -50.13 -32.24 -11.07
CA GLU A 26 -50.51 -31.77 -9.75
C GLU A 26 -51.34 -32.86 -9.04
N SER A 27 -51.06 -33.09 -7.75
CA SER A 27 -51.95 -33.57 -6.66
C SER A 27 -51.02 -33.98 -5.51
N GLY A 28 -50.96 -33.37 -4.32
CA GLY A 28 -52.02 -32.82 -3.49
C GLY A 28 -52.24 -33.78 -2.31
N SER A 29 -51.82 -33.43 -1.08
CA SER A 29 -52.61 -33.64 0.15
C SER A 29 -51.97 -32.98 1.36
N ALA A 30 -52.86 -32.47 2.21
CA ALA A 30 -52.71 -31.58 3.34
C ALA A 30 -52.21 -32.21 4.66
N GLU A 31 -51.85 -31.30 5.58
CA GLU A 31 -52.06 -31.31 7.05
C GLU A 31 -51.22 -32.23 7.95
N GLY A 32 -50.66 -31.64 9.01
CA GLY A 32 -50.02 -32.36 10.11
C GLY A 32 -49.20 -31.49 11.06
N ASP A 33 -49.89 -30.63 11.80
CA ASP A 33 -49.44 -29.88 12.98
C ASP A 33 -48.89 -30.81 14.08
N ALA A 34 -47.73 -30.49 14.68
CA ALA A 34 -47.35 -30.88 16.06
C ALA A 34 -45.96 -30.38 16.47
N ILE A 35 -45.96 -29.35 17.32
CA ILE A 35 -44.89 -29.05 18.29
C ILE A 35 -44.82 -30.19 19.32
N PRO A 36 -43.61 -30.51 19.84
CA PRO A 36 -43.50 -30.53 21.30
C PRO A 36 -42.25 -29.78 21.78
N THR A 37 -42.52 -28.78 22.62
CA THR A 37 -41.59 -28.15 23.54
C THR A 37 -41.29 -29.05 24.74
N SER A 38 -40.12 -28.78 25.33
CA SER A 38 -39.69 -28.99 26.72
C SER A 38 -39.35 -30.41 27.19
N VAL A 39 -38.07 -30.63 27.50
CA VAL A 39 -37.59 -30.79 28.90
C VAL A 39 -36.20 -30.12 29.01
N SER A 40 -36.05 -29.36 30.09
CA SER A 40 -34.94 -28.49 30.51
C SER A 40 -33.97 -29.20 31.48
N ILE A 41 -33.00 -28.44 32.03
CA ILE A 41 -32.19 -28.65 33.27
C ILE A 41 -30.81 -29.30 33.00
N ASP A 42 -29.64 -28.76 33.38
CA ASP A 42 -29.27 -27.57 34.17
C ASP A 42 -27.83 -27.09 33.84
N GLU A 43 -27.61 -25.83 34.21
CA GLU A 43 -26.40 -25.15 34.68
C GLU A 43 -25.10 -25.96 34.90
N ASP A 44 -23.98 -25.41 34.41
CA ASP A 44 -22.86 -25.04 35.29
C ASP A 44 -22.01 -23.93 34.65
N THR A 45 -21.67 -22.96 35.50
CA THR A 45 -20.90 -21.75 35.24
C THR A 45 -19.53 -21.91 35.89
N GLU A 46 -18.53 -21.22 35.33
CA GLU A 46 -17.21 -20.85 35.90
C GLU A 46 -16.04 -21.84 35.81
N GLY A 47 -14.86 -21.26 35.52
CA GLY A 47 -13.58 -21.79 35.96
C GLY A 47 -12.52 -21.87 34.87
N GLU A 48 -11.63 -20.88 34.88
CA GLU A 48 -10.34 -20.84 34.18
C GLU A 48 -9.50 -22.11 34.43
N ASP A 49 -8.70 -22.52 33.44
CA ASP A 49 -7.33 -23.01 33.69
C ASP A 49 -6.48 -22.76 32.44
N ASP A 50 -5.63 -21.74 32.60
CA ASP A 50 -4.45 -21.39 31.85
C ASP A 50 -3.44 -22.56 31.89
N ASP A 51 -3.23 -23.22 30.74
CA ASP A 51 -2.17 -24.19 30.49
C ASP A 51 -1.28 -23.62 29.38
N GLY A 52 -0.32 -22.79 29.82
CA GLY A 52 0.82 -22.39 29.03
C GLY A 52 1.75 -23.57 28.75
N SER A 53 1.48 -24.27 27.65
CA SER A 53 2.46 -25.18 27.05
C SER A 53 3.38 -24.41 26.09
N LYS A 54 4.45 -23.85 26.65
CA LYS A 54 5.62 -23.40 25.88
C LYS A 54 6.23 -24.61 25.15
N GLN A 55 5.83 -24.82 23.90
CA GLN A 55 6.53 -25.73 23.01
C GLN A 55 7.64 -24.96 22.30
N ASP A 56 8.84 -25.17 22.82
CA ASP A 56 10.13 -24.83 22.22
C ASP A 56 10.29 -25.58 20.89
N HIS A 57 10.16 -24.86 19.78
CA HIS A 57 10.43 -25.34 18.44
C HIS A 57 11.21 -24.31 17.64
N GLY A 58 12.46 -24.67 17.32
CA GLY A 58 13.09 -24.31 16.05
C GLY A 58 13.82 -22.97 16.04
N SER A 59 15.12 -23.02 16.34
CA SER A 59 16.08 -21.97 16.03
C SER A 59 16.02 -21.60 14.54
N HIS A 60 15.34 -20.50 14.23
CA HIS A 60 15.53 -19.74 13.00
C HIS A 60 16.62 -18.70 13.26
N GLY A 61 17.65 -18.72 12.41
CA GLY A 61 18.81 -17.85 12.56
C GLY A 61 18.44 -16.38 12.44
N GLY A 62 18.58 -15.65 13.54
CA GLY A 62 19.06 -14.27 13.54
C GLY A 62 18.03 -13.13 13.60
N SER A 63 17.24 -13.04 14.68
CA SER A 63 17.05 -11.81 15.50
C SER A 63 15.85 -11.96 16.46
N ASP A 64 16.06 -12.61 17.60
CA ASP A 64 15.10 -12.53 18.71
C ASP A 64 15.16 -11.11 19.33
N ALA A 65 14.01 -10.40 19.33
CA ALA A 65 13.69 -9.18 20.10
C ALA A 65 13.92 -7.75 19.53
N ALA A 66 13.94 -7.50 18.21
CA ALA A 66 14.08 -6.12 17.69
C ALA A 66 12.77 -5.44 17.21
N TYR A 67 11.84 -6.19 16.63
CA TYR A 67 10.64 -5.63 15.99
C TYR A 67 9.36 -6.23 16.57
N VAL A 68 8.30 -5.41 16.62
CA VAL A 68 6.98 -5.78 17.14
C VAL A 68 6.16 -6.37 16.01
N ASP A 69 5.55 -7.53 16.25
CA ASP A 69 4.65 -8.20 15.32
C ASP A 69 3.29 -7.48 15.27
N ILE A 70 2.68 -7.34 14.09
CA ILE A 70 1.39 -6.64 13.94
C ILE A 70 0.27 -7.28 14.78
N THR A 71 0.38 -8.58 15.07
CA THR A 71 -0.62 -9.31 15.88
C THR A 71 -0.63 -8.88 17.35
N GLU A 72 0.40 -8.19 17.82
CA GLU A 72 0.43 -7.55 19.14
C GLU A 72 -0.54 -6.38 19.25
N PHE A 73 -0.94 -5.77 18.12
CA PHE A 73 -2.01 -4.75 18.06
C PHE A 73 -3.41 -5.38 17.90
N GLY A 74 -3.48 -6.71 17.79
CA GLY A 74 -4.72 -7.45 17.60
C GLY A 74 -4.70 -8.37 16.39
N THR A 75 -5.69 -9.26 16.34
CA THR A 75 -5.86 -10.22 15.26
C THR A 75 -7.30 -10.29 14.77
N HIS A 76 -7.46 -10.59 13.49
CA HIS A 76 -8.75 -10.61 12.79
C HIS A 76 -8.98 -11.93 12.04
N HIS A 77 -8.65 -13.05 12.69
CA HIS A 77 -8.65 -14.40 12.11
C HIS A 77 -10.02 -14.88 11.56
N GLY A 78 -11.13 -14.24 11.93
CA GLY A 78 -12.46 -14.59 11.43
C GLY A 78 -12.76 -14.08 10.01
N THR A 79 -11.90 -13.24 9.43
CA THR A 79 -12.14 -12.59 8.12
C THR A 79 -11.28 -13.15 6.99
N SER A 80 -10.34 -14.07 7.28
CA SER A 80 -9.54 -14.79 6.29
C SER A 80 -8.90 -16.06 6.91
N SER A 81 -8.90 -17.18 6.17
CA SER A 81 -8.32 -18.45 6.60
C SER A 81 -6.80 -18.56 6.43
N HIS A 82 -6.13 -17.47 6.04
CA HIS A 82 -4.71 -17.45 5.68
C HIS A 82 -3.91 -16.37 6.45
N THR A 83 -4.35 -16.08 7.66
CA THR A 83 -3.86 -14.99 8.53
C THR A 83 -2.84 -15.44 9.57
N HIS A 84 -2.48 -16.72 9.57
CA HIS A 84 -1.68 -17.34 10.63
C HIS A 84 -0.23 -17.59 10.19
N VAL A 85 0.65 -17.78 11.18
CA VAL A 85 2.08 -18.04 10.93
C VAL A 85 2.30 -19.32 10.11
N GLU A 86 1.46 -20.35 10.28
CA GLU A 86 1.57 -21.59 9.50
C GLU A 86 1.16 -21.41 8.03
N SER A 87 0.50 -20.29 7.69
CA SER A 87 0.12 -19.94 6.32
C SER A 87 1.23 -19.22 5.56
N LEU A 88 2.33 -18.85 6.23
CA LEU A 88 3.48 -18.16 5.63
C LEU A 88 4.41 -19.17 4.94
N GLU A 89 4.06 -19.50 3.69
CA GLU A 89 4.86 -20.34 2.81
C GLU A 89 5.63 -19.52 1.76
N GLY A 90 6.67 -20.11 1.17
CA GLY A 90 7.36 -19.52 0.01
C GLY A 90 8.17 -18.25 0.32
N GLY A 91 8.75 -18.15 1.52
CA GLY A 91 9.62 -17.03 1.92
C GLY A 91 8.89 -15.80 2.43
N ARG A 92 7.56 -15.86 2.58
CA ARG A 92 6.75 -14.83 3.23
C ARG A 92 7.07 -14.69 4.72
N THR A 93 6.89 -13.49 5.23
CA THR A 93 7.17 -13.16 6.63
C THR A 93 5.97 -12.46 7.30
N PRO A 94 5.88 -12.48 8.63
CA PRO A 94 4.96 -11.64 9.39
C PRO A 94 5.16 -10.16 9.09
N ILE A 95 4.10 -9.36 9.24
CA ILE A 95 4.21 -7.90 9.26
C ILE A 95 4.78 -7.51 10.62
N THR A 96 5.88 -6.75 10.62
CA THR A 96 6.53 -6.26 11.84
C THR A 96 6.93 -4.79 11.71
N THR A 97 7.22 -4.13 12.83
CA THR A 97 7.68 -2.73 12.86
C THR A 97 9.01 -2.47 12.15
N GLU A 98 9.68 -3.49 11.64
CA GLU A 98 10.77 -3.34 10.66
C GLU A 98 10.32 -2.54 9.43
N ALA A 99 9.06 -2.74 9.02
CA ALA A 99 8.45 -1.98 7.93
C ALA A 99 8.48 -0.46 8.18
N GLN A 100 8.33 -0.01 9.44
CA GLN A 100 8.39 1.41 9.78
C GLN A 100 9.78 1.99 9.55
N VAL A 101 10.83 1.18 9.71
CA VAL A 101 12.21 1.60 9.46
C VAL A 101 12.43 1.83 7.97
N ALA A 102 12.04 0.87 7.13
CA ALA A 102 12.11 1.00 5.67
C ALA A 102 11.25 2.18 5.17
N TYR A 103 10.03 2.30 5.68
CA TYR A 103 9.09 3.38 5.37
C TYR A 103 9.66 4.77 5.71
N ASN A 104 10.18 4.96 6.92
CA ASN A 104 10.79 6.24 7.30
C ASN A 104 12.13 6.50 6.59
N GLY A 105 12.85 5.45 6.18
CA GLY A 105 14.01 5.58 5.30
C GLY A 105 13.65 6.14 3.92
N LEU A 106 12.57 5.65 3.31
CA LEU A 106 12.02 6.23 2.08
C LEU A 106 11.58 7.68 2.28
N ARG A 107 10.92 8.00 3.40
CA ARG A 107 10.55 9.38 3.72
C ARG A 107 11.77 10.30 3.83
N ASP A 108 12.82 9.87 4.53
CA ASP A 108 14.04 10.67 4.68
C ASP A 108 14.75 10.88 3.33
N PHE A 109 14.79 9.85 2.46
CA PHE A 109 15.27 9.99 1.07
C PHE A 109 14.54 11.09 0.31
N LEU A 110 13.22 11.22 0.51
CA LEU A 110 12.38 12.26 -0.09
C LEU A 110 12.46 13.63 0.61
N GLY A 111 13.30 13.76 1.64
CA GLY A 111 13.38 14.97 2.47
C GLY A 111 12.14 15.19 3.35
N LEU A 112 11.35 14.15 3.58
CA LEU A 112 10.21 14.15 4.49
C LEU A 112 10.66 13.74 5.89
N LYS A 113 10.04 14.33 6.91
CA LYS A 113 10.32 13.95 8.30
C LYS A 113 9.81 12.53 8.57
N PRO A 114 10.51 11.76 9.42
CA PRO A 114 9.98 10.49 9.90
C PRO A 114 8.70 10.73 10.69
N VAL A 115 7.79 9.77 10.62
CA VAL A 115 6.50 9.79 11.33
C VAL A 115 6.32 8.52 12.16
N SER A 116 5.44 8.60 13.15
CA SER A 116 5.04 7.45 13.97
C SER A 116 4.00 6.58 13.28
N LEU A 117 3.75 5.39 13.83
CA LEU A 117 2.66 4.53 13.37
C LEU A 117 1.31 5.21 13.56
N GLU A 118 1.15 5.96 14.64
CA GLU A 118 -0.07 6.69 14.95
C GLU A 118 -0.39 7.75 13.91
N GLU A 119 0.60 8.52 13.46
CA GLU A 119 0.42 9.51 12.40
C GLU A 119 -0.03 8.87 11.08
N VAL A 120 0.52 7.70 10.73
CA VAL A 120 0.11 6.95 9.53
C VAL A 120 -1.29 6.36 9.70
N GLY A 121 -1.60 5.83 10.89
CA GLY A 121 -2.92 5.28 11.21
C GLY A 121 -4.01 6.34 11.16
N GLU A 122 -3.79 7.49 11.82
CA GLU A 122 -4.70 8.64 11.79
C GLU A 122 -4.94 9.13 10.36
N TRP A 123 -3.88 9.26 9.56
CA TRP A 123 -4.00 9.56 8.13
C TRP A 123 -4.90 8.55 7.41
N ALA A 124 -4.69 7.24 7.61
CA ALA A 124 -5.49 6.23 6.94
C ALA A 124 -6.98 6.28 7.32
N PHE A 125 -7.31 6.57 8.59
CA PHE A 125 -8.68 6.80 9.04
C PHE A 125 -9.28 8.06 8.40
N ASP A 126 -8.57 9.19 8.41
CA ASP A 126 -9.01 10.44 7.81
C ASP A 126 -9.25 10.31 6.30
N GLN A 127 -8.47 9.44 5.65
CA GLN A 127 -8.60 9.11 4.25
C GLN A 127 -9.66 8.03 3.97
N GLY A 128 -10.38 7.49 4.95
CA GLY A 128 -11.40 6.45 4.69
C GLY A 128 -10.82 5.14 4.12
N LEU A 129 -9.56 4.85 4.44
CA LEU A 129 -8.84 3.64 4.02
C LEU A 129 -9.01 2.47 5.01
N THR A 130 -9.98 2.58 5.91
CA THR A 130 -10.27 1.61 6.97
C THR A 130 -11.71 1.10 6.87
N ASN A 131 -11.99 -0.02 7.54
CA ASN A 131 -13.34 -0.62 7.55
C ASN A 131 -14.32 0.15 8.44
N ASN A 132 -13.78 0.83 9.45
CA ASN A 132 -14.52 1.51 10.49
C ASN A 132 -14.24 3.01 10.44
N GLU A 133 -15.31 3.81 10.60
CA GLU A 133 -15.21 5.27 10.60
C GLU A 133 -14.39 5.82 11.78
N GLU A 134 -14.41 5.11 12.91
CA GLU A 134 -13.66 5.47 14.12
C GLU A 134 -12.75 4.32 14.56
N ALA A 135 -11.55 4.67 14.99
CA ALA A 135 -10.60 3.72 15.56
C ALA A 135 -11.01 3.30 16.97
N TYR A 136 -10.69 2.05 17.34
CA TYR A 136 -10.84 1.58 18.71
C TYR A 136 -9.72 0.63 19.13
N GLY A 137 -9.44 0.57 20.43
CA GLY A 137 -8.33 -0.24 20.95
C GLY A 137 -7.01 0.18 20.30
N ASP A 138 -6.29 -0.80 19.75
CA ASP A 138 -4.99 -0.61 19.11
C ASP A 138 -5.09 -0.52 17.57
N ASP A 139 -6.28 -0.19 17.04
CA ASP A 139 -6.51 -0.03 15.59
C ASP A 139 -5.55 1.01 14.98
N ILE A 140 -5.34 2.17 15.61
CA ILE A 140 -4.49 3.25 15.07
C ILE A 140 -3.08 2.73 14.74
N PRO A 141 -2.29 2.21 15.70
CA PRO A 141 -0.93 1.75 15.40
C PRO A 141 -0.91 0.51 14.50
N GLY A 142 -1.90 -0.39 14.57
CA GLY A 142 -1.97 -1.56 13.68
C GLY A 142 -2.27 -1.21 12.22
N VAL A 143 -3.23 -0.31 11.98
CA VAL A 143 -3.51 0.28 10.66
C VAL A 143 -2.28 1.04 10.16
N GLY A 144 -1.65 1.83 11.04
CA GLY A 144 -0.42 2.55 10.73
C GLY A 144 0.70 1.63 10.28
N LEU A 145 0.90 0.49 10.95
CA LEU A 145 1.94 -0.47 10.57
C LEU A 145 1.66 -1.11 9.22
N TYR A 146 0.40 -1.48 8.96
CA TYR A 146 0.01 -2.03 7.68
C TYR A 146 0.27 -1.04 6.52
N TYR A 147 -0.17 0.21 6.65
CA TYR A 147 0.02 1.20 5.59
C TYR A 147 1.46 1.65 5.43
N SER A 148 2.26 1.63 6.51
CA SER A 148 3.70 1.87 6.41
C SER A 148 4.40 0.75 5.64
N MET A 149 4.00 -0.51 5.86
CA MET A 149 4.47 -1.65 5.08
C MET A 149 4.11 -1.52 3.59
N GLN A 150 2.86 -1.20 3.26
CA GLN A 150 2.44 -1.02 1.86
C GLN A 150 3.16 0.16 1.19
N GLY A 151 3.29 1.28 1.89
CA GLY A 151 4.04 2.45 1.41
C GLY A 151 5.52 2.13 1.16
N ALA A 152 6.17 1.39 2.06
CA ALA A 152 7.56 0.97 1.88
C ALA A 152 7.75 -0.04 0.73
N LYS A 153 6.75 -0.91 0.47
CA LYS A 153 6.80 -1.86 -0.64
C LYS A 153 6.75 -1.18 -2.01
N VAL A 154 6.01 -0.08 -2.14
CA VAL A 154 5.61 0.45 -3.46
C VAL A 154 5.99 1.91 -3.69
N GLY A 155 5.93 2.77 -2.67
CA GLY A 155 6.00 4.22 -2.85
C GLY A 155 7.36 4.78 -3.31
N TRP A 156 8.36 3.93 -3.51
CA TRP A 156 9.66 4.28 -4.07
C TRP A 156 9.73 4.15 -5.59
N ILE A 157 8.72 3.54 -6.23
CA ILE A 157 8.67 3.35 -7.69
C ILE A 157 8.40 4.70 -8.35
N ALA A 158 9.14 5.01 -9.41
CA ALA A 158 8.96 6.24 -10.18
C ALA A 158 7.66 6.19 -11.01
N ASP A 159 6.94 7.31 -11.08
CA ASP A 159 5.61 7.41 -11.69
C ASP A 159 5.60 6.92 -13.14
N ASP A 160 6.62 7.25 -13.93
CA ASP A 160 6.75 6.88 -15.34
C ASP A 160 7.27 5.45 -15.56
N ALA A 161 7.74 4.80 -14.50
CA ALA A 161 8.20 3.42 -14.48
C ALA A 161 7.16 2.45 -13.90
N PHE A 162 6.07 2.94 -13.32
CA PHE A 162 5.11 2.09 -12.61
C PHE A 162 4.38 1.13 -13.56
N ASP A 163 4.58 -0.17 -13.31
CA ASP A 163 3.82 -1.28 -13.87
C ASP A 163 3.50 -2.22 -12.70
N PRO A 164 2.22 -2.61 -12.47
CA PRO A 164 1.85 -3.55 -11.41
C PRO A 164 2.70 -4.82 -11.39
N GLN A 165 3.18 -5.30 -12.55
CA GLN A 165 4.02 -6.51 -12.62
C GLN A 165 5.32 -6.37 -11.83
N ILE A 166 5.86 -5.16 -11.68
CA ILE A 166 7.06 -4.89 -10.86
C ILE A 166 6.83 -5.30 -9.41
N LEU A 167 5.61 -5.11 -8.89
CA LEU A 167 5.27 -5.46 -7.50
C LEU A 167 5.36 -6.97 -7.28
N ALA A 168 4.98 -7.76 -8.28
CA ALA A 168 5.10 -9.21 -8.20
C ALA A 168 6.56 -9.64 -8.32
N ASP A 169 7.26 -9.15 -9.34
CA ASP A 169 8.62 -9.54 -9.67
C ASP A 169 9.60 -9.22 -8.52
N ILE A 170 9.48 -8.04 -7.89
CA ILE A 170 10.40 -7.64 -6.82
C ILE A 170 10.17 -8.43 -5.53
N GLN A 171 8.91 -8.80 -5.25
CA GLN A 171 8.60 -9.63 -4.09
C GLN A 171 9.09 -11.07 -4.28
N LEU A 172 9.01 -11.60 -5.51
CA LEU A 172 9.62 -12.88 -5.86
C LEU A 172 11.14 -12.84 -5.65
N ALA A 173 11.82 -11.83 -6.21
CA ALA A 173 13.26 -11.65 -6.04
C ALA A 173 13.66 -11.54 -4.55
N ALA A 174 12.89 -10.80 -3.75
CA ALA A 174 13.12 -10.68 -2.31
C ALA A 174 12.95 -12.01 -1.56
N ARG A 175 11.96 -12.82 -1.93
CA ARG A 175 11.64 -14.12 -1.29
C ARG A 175 12.58 -15.24 -1.72
N GLU A 176 13.12 -15.17 -2.93
CA GLU A 176 14.20 -16.06 -3.41
C GLU A 176 15.59 -15.66 -2.86
N VAL A 177 15.65 -14.58 -2.06
CA VAL A 177 16.84 -14.10 -1.32
C VAL A 177 17.98 -13.60 -2.23
N GLU A 178 17.66 -13.21 -3.46
CA GLU A 178 18.60 -12.57 -4.36
C GLU A 178 18.59 -11.05 -4.13
N VAL A 179 19.15 -10.61 -3.00
CA VAL A 179 19.22 -9.17 -2.61
C VAL A 179 19.79 -8.30 -3.73
N GLY A 180 20.76 -8.82 -4.49
CA GLY A 180 21.34 -8.11 -5.63
C GLY A 180 20.32 -7.89 -6.76
N GLU A 181 19.42 -8.83 -7.02
CA GLU A 181 18.36 -8.67 -8.01
C GLU A 181 17.33 -7.63 -7.57
N VAL A 182 17.00 -7.60 -6.27
CA VAL A 182 16.14 -6.55 -5.70
C VAL A 182 16.73 -5.16 -5.95
N LEU A 183 18.03 -4.95 -5.65
CA LEU A 183 18.66 -3.64 -5.85
C LEU A 183 18.76 -3.25 -7.33
N VAL A 184 18.97 -4.20 -8.25
CA VAL A 184 18.92 -3.95 -9.70
C VAL A 184 17.54 -3.49 -10.12
N MET A 185 16.47 -4.07 -9.57
CA MET A 185 15.11 -3.61 -9.84
C MET A 185 14.83 -2.23 -9.25
N VAL A 186 15.36 -1.95 -8.05
CA VAL A 186 15.24 -0.61 -7.43
C VAL A 186 15.93 0.45 -8.27
N GLU A 187 17.14 0.18 -8.78
CA GLU A 187 17.84 1.09 -9.70
C GLU A 187 17.05 1.30 -11.00
N ALA A 188 16.44 0.24 -11.53
CA ALA A 188 15.76 0.28 -12.83
C ALA A 188 14.40 0.99 -12.82
N TYR A 189 13.63 0.83 -11.73
CA TYR A 189 12.23 1.29 -11.65
C TYR A 189 11.97 2.32 -10.55
N GLY A 190 12.95 2.54 -9.68
CA GLY A 190 12.81 3.41 -8.52
C GLY A 190 13.10 4.87 -8.83
N LEU A 191 12.79 5.70 -7.85
CA LEU A 191 13.24 7.09 -7.82
C LEU A 191 14.77 7.16 -7.89
N GLU A 192 15.30 8.08 -8.70
CA GLU A 192 16.73 8.19 -8.98
C GLU A 192 17.57 8.30 -7.70
N GLY A 193 18.47 7.33 -7.51
CA GLY A 193 19.40 7.29 -6.38
C GLY A 193 18.86 6.62 -5.11
N PHE A 194 17.63 6.10 -5.11
CA PHE A 194 17.08 5.40 -3.95
C PHE A 194 17.83 4.10 -3.63
N ASP A 195 18.26 3.34 -4.65
CA ASP A 195 19.11 2.16 -4.53
C ASP A 195 20.39 2.45 -3.73
N ARG A 196 21.11 3.52 -4.11
CA ARG A 196 22.32 3.97 -3.43
C ARG A 196 22.03 4.44 -2.02
N TYR A 197 20.92 5.16 -1.83
CA TYR A 197 20.51 5.63 -0.51
C TYR A 197 20.27 4.45 0.45
N LEU A 198 19.63 3.37 -0.01
CA LEU A 198 19.44 2.16 0.78
C LEU A 198 20.77 1.55 1.23
N GLU A 199 21.76 1.47 0.32
CA GLU A 199 23.09 0.94 0.63
C GLU A 199 23.87 1.84 1.60
N GLU A 200 23.93 3.14 1.32
CA GLU A 200 24.72 4.12 2.10
C GLU A 200 24.19 4.29 3.53
N ASN A 201 22.88 4.09 3.73
CA ASN A 201 22.24 4.23 5.04
C ASN A 201 21.99 2.89 5.75
N GLY A 202 22.42 1.77 5.15
CA GLY A 202 22.29 0.45 5.76
C GLY A 202 20.84 -0.04 5.90
N LEU A 203 19.96 0.36 4.99
CA LEU A 203 18.51 0.06 5.00
C LEU A 203 18.11 -1.11 4.10
N VAL A 204 19.07 -1.73 3.40
CA VAL A 204 18.82 -2.80 2.42
C VAL A 204 18.09 -3.98 3.08
N ASN A 205 18.46 -4.37 4.30
CA ASN A 205 17.85 -5.52 4.97
C ASN A 205 16.40 -5.24 5.34
N GLU A 206 16.14 -4.10 5.96
CA GLU A 206 14.81 -3.67 6.38
C GLU A 206 13.88 -3.53 5.17
N PHE A 207 14.38 -2.95 4.06
CA PHE A 207 13.63 -2.85 2.81
C PHE A 207 13.30 -4.23 2.22
N VAL A 208 14.30 -5.10 2.04
CA VAL A 208 14.11 -6.46 1.49
C VAL A 208 13.19 -7.31 2.38
N ASN A 209 13.30 -7.20 3.70
CA ASN A 209 12.43 -7.92 4.63
C ASN A 209 11.00 -7.40 4.58
N THR A 210 10.81 -6.09 4.40
CA THR A 210 9.49 -5.48 4.19
C THR A 210 8.83 -5.99 2.90
N LEU A 211 9.60 -6.15 1.81
CA LEU A 211 9.09 -6.75 0.57
C LEU A 211 8.58 -8.19 0.76
N LYS A 212 9.09 -8.95 1.73
CA LYS A 212 8.65 -10.32 1.99
C LYS A 212 7.32 -10.39 2.76
N MET A 213 6.97 -9.35 3.52
CA MET A 213 5.82 -9.37 4.44
C MET A 213 4.52 -9.68 3.70
N GLU A 214 3.69 -10.55 4.28
CA GLU A 214 2.40 -10.96 3.74
C GLU A 214 1.30 -9.97 4.17
N PRO A 215 0.66 -9.22 3.25
CA PRO A 215 -0.38 -8.24 3.60
C PRO A 215 -1.56 -8.84 4.37
N HIS A 216 -1.87 -10.11 4.18
CA HIS A 216 -2.97 -10.78 4.90
C HIS A 216 -2.64 -11.19 6.33
N TYR A 217 -1.37 -11.14 6.73
CA TYR A 217 -0.94 -11.67 8.03
C TYR A 217 -1.67 -10.96 9.19
N GLY A 218 -2.10 -11.75 10.19
CA GLY A 218 -2.93 -11.27 11.30
C GLY A 218 -4.38 -10.91 10.92
N GLY A 219 -4.76 -10.96 9.64
CA GLY A 219 -6.10 -10.64 9.15
C GLY A 219 -6.39 -9.16 9.01
N TRP A 220 -5.37 -8.32 9.15
CA TRP A 220 -5.50 -6.86 9.14
C TRP A 220 -6.13 -6.36 7.84
N MET A 221 -5.66 -6.82 6.67
CA MET A 221 -6.20 -6.43 5.36
C MET A 221 -7.73 -6.57 5.27
N HIS A 222 -8.30 -7.66 5.76
CA HIS A 222 -9.75 -7.88 5.67
C HIS A 222 -10.52 -7.37 6.89
N GLY A 223 -9.88 -7.34 8.07
CA GLY A 223 -10.52 -6.95 9.32
C GLY A 223 -10.55 -5.45 9.58
N ARG A 224 -9.59 -4.69 9.02
CA ARG A 224 -9.35 -3.28 9.38
C ARG A 224 -9.01 -2.35 8.23
N VAL A 225 -8.20 -2.80 7.29
CA VAL A 225 -7.65 -1.98 6.20
C VAL A 225 -8.14 -2.44 4.83
N HIS A 226 -9.40 -2.88 4.77
CA HIS A 226 -10.10 -3.09 3.51
C HIS A 226 -10.21 -1.73 2.84
N GLY A 227 -10.82 -0.76 3.54
CA GLY A 227 -11.11 0.55 2.99
C GLY A 227 -12.16 0.47 1.89
N TRP A 228 -12.99 1.51 1.78
CA TRP A 228 -14.09 1.56 0.81
C TRP A 228 -13.99 2.75 -0.14
N ARG A 229 -12.83 3.43 -0.17
CA ARG A 229 -12.57 4.47 -1.16
C ARG A 229 -12.59 3.83 -2.56
N ASP A 230 -13.41 4.39 -3.43
CA ASP A 230 -13.53 4.00 -4.84
C ASP A 230 -12.37 4.57 -5.68
N PHE A 231 -12.01 3.83 -6.73
CA PHE A 231 -11.06 4.23 -7.76
C PHE A 231 -11.68 4.03 -9.14
N GLU A 232 -11.51 5.03 -9.99
CA GLU A 232 -12.10 5.09 -11.32
C GLU A 232 -11.19 4.44 -12.37
N ASP A 233 -11.79 3.87 -13.42
CA ASP A 233 -11.09 3.55 -14.66
C ASP A 233 -10.87 4.80 -15.53
N ALA A 234 -10.17 4.66 -16.65
CA ALA A 234 -9.92 5.76 -17.59
C ALA A 234 -11.21 6.39 -18.20
N SER A 235 -12.38 5.80 -17.99
CA SER A 235 -13.68 6.32 -18.42
C SER A 235 -14.41 7.13 -17.34
N GLY A 236 -13.87 7.18 -16.12
CA GLY A 236 -14.47 7.82 -14.95
C GLY A 236 -15.54 6.94 -14.29
N LYS A 237 -15.39 5.62 -14.36
CA LYS A 237 -16.30 4.68 -13.72
C LYS A 237 -15.58 4.00 -12.56
N ASP A 238 -16.20 3.98 -11.39
CA ASP A 238 -15.74 3.19 -10.24
C ASP A 238 -15.58 1.71 -10.64
N VAL A 239 -14.35 1.21 -10.57
CA VAL A 239 -14.01 -0.18 -10.89
C VAL A 239 -13.41 -0.93 -9.73
N ALA A 240 -12.66 -0.25 -8.85
CA ALA A 240 -11.95 -0.86 -7.74
C ALA A 240 -12.14 -0.05 -6.45
N ILE A 241 -11.81 -0.66 -5.33
CA ILE A 241 -11.66 0.04 -4.04
C ILE A 241 -10.22 -0.06 -3.52
N ALA A 242 -9.87 0.73 -2.51
CA ALA A 242 -8.55 0.71 -1.86
C ALA A 242 -8.09 -0.72 -1.48
N HIS A 243 -9.03 -1.59 -1.07
CA HIS A 243 -8.78 -3.01 -0.80
C HIS A 243 -8.17 -3.72 -2.00
N ASP A 244 -8.76 -3.54 -3.18
CA ASP A 244 -8.33 -4.18 -4.42
C ASP A 244 -6.94 -3.70 -4.82
N LEU A 245 -6.65 -2.40 -4.67
CA LEU A 245 -5.31 -1.85 -4.94
C LEU A 245 -4.28 -2.42 -3.97
N ASN A 246 -4.61 -2.54 -2.67
CA ASN A 246 -3.72 -3.14 -1.68
C ASN A 246 -3.33 -4.58 -2.03
N HIS A 247 -4.19 -5.33 -2.72
CA HIS A 247 -3.89 -6.68 -3.19
C HIS A 247 -2.94 -6.75 -4.39
N LEU A 248 -2.59 -5.63 -5.01
CA LEU A 248 -1.56 -5.64 -6.04
C LEU A 248 -0.18 -6.06 -5.48
N THR A 249 0.00 -6.00 -4.16
CA THR A 249 1.18 -6.52 -3.46
C THR A 249 1.04 -7.98 -3.02
N VAL A 250 -0.03 -8.68 -3.39
CA VAL A 250 -0.27 -10.08 -3.00
C VAL A 250 0.08 -11.06 -4.13
N LEU A 251 0.77 -12.14 -3.77
CA LEU A 251 0.98 -13.32 -4.62
C LEU A 251 0.11 -14.48 -4.16
N SER A 252 -0.18 -15.44 -5.05
CA SER A 252 -0.83 -16.71 -4.72
C SER A 252 -0.08 -17.46 -3.63
N HIS A 253 -0.74 -18.41 -2.97
CA HIS A 253 -0.17 -19.18 -1.86
C HIS A 253 1.20 -19.80 -2.20
N ASP A 254 1.27 -20.44 -3.36
CA ASP A 254 2.48 -21.07 -3.90
C ASP A 254 3.50 -20.08 -4.46
N GLN A 255 3.21 -18.77 -4.38
CA GLN A 255 4.04 -17.66 -4.84
C GLN A 255 4.30 -17.68 -6.34
N THR A 256 3.38 -18.21 -7.16
CA THR A 256 3.59 -18.30 -8.62
C THR A 256 2.73 -17.34 -9.44
N GLN A 257 1.66 -16.80 -8.86
CA GLN A 257 0.72 -15.93 -9.56
C GLN A 257 0.56 -14.58 -8.85
N PRO A 258 0.57 -13.45 -9.59
CA PRO A 258 0.39 -12.13 -9.01
C PRO A 258 -1.08 -11.75 -8.84
N PHE A 259 -1.31 -10.72 -8.03
CA PHE A 259 -2.57 -9.98 -7.91
C PHE A 259 -3.74 -10.86 -7.47
N MET A 260 -3.60 -11.50 -6.32
CA MET A 260 -4.63 -12.40 -5.78
C MET A 260 -5.41 -11.70 -4.65
N ASN A 261 -6.74 -11.69 -4.72
CA ASN A 261 -7.72 -11.16 -3.74
C ASN A 261 -7.74 -11.97 -2.44
N ASP A 262 -7.43 -13.24 -2.57
CA ASP A 262 -7.20 -14.13 -1.46
C ASP A 262 -6.01 -14.96 -1.90
N THR A 263 -5.11 -15.24 -0.98
CA THR A 263 -3.94 -16.08 -1.19
C THR A 263 -4.29 -17.38 -1.97
N PHE A 264 -5.56 -17.83 -1.96
CA PHE A 264 -5.96 -19.12 -2.52
C PHE A 264 -6.75 -19.17 -3.84
N ASP A 265 -7.57 -18.20 -4.30
CA ASP A 265 -8.45 -18.53 -5.46
C ASP A 265 -9.06 -17.40 -6.35
N TRP A 266 -8.95 -16.10 -6.03
CA TRP A 266 -9.59 -15.04 -6.83
C TRP A 266 -8.60 -13.97 -7.28
N PRO A 267 -8.44 -13.68 -8.58
CA PRO A 267 -7.56 -12.61 -9.03
C PRO A 267 -8.20 -11.22 -8.85
N GLN A 268 -7.38 -10.20 -8.62
CA GLN A 268 -7.75 -8.80 -8.42
C GLN A 268 -7.74 -7.99 -9.71
N TRP A 269 -8.51 -8.47 -10.69
CA TRP A 269 -8.67 -7.79 -11.97
C TRP A 269 -9.19 -6.35 -11.88
N PRO A 270 -10.09 -5.98 -10.95
CA PRO A 270 -10.61 -4.62 -10.92
C PRO A 270 -9.51 -3.56 -10.68
N ALA A 271 -8.53 -3.86 -9.81
CA ALA A 271 -7.39 -2.97 -9.58
C ALA A 271 -6.50 -2.78 -10.82
N LEU A 272 -6.50 -3.74 -11.76
CA LEU A 272 -5.74 -3.64 -13.00
C LEU A 272 -6.44 -2.77 -14.06
N ASP A 273 -7.72 -2.45 -13.87
CA ASP A 273 -8.48 -1.53 -14.73
C ASP A 273 -8.30 -0.06 -14.31
N VAL A 274 -7.75 0.20 -13.11
CA VAL A 274 -7.38 1.54 -12.63
C VAL A 274 -6.14 2.04 -13.38
N PRO A 275 -6.10 3.31 -13.82
CA PRO A 275 -4.91 3.86 -14.47
C PRO A 275 -3.66 3.70 -13.60
N GLN A 276 -2.57 3.26 -14.21
CA GLN A 276 -1.30 3.00 -13.52
C GLN A 276 -0.79 4.19 -12.71
N ALA A 277 -0.97 5.42 -13.22
CA ALA A 277 -0.62 6.64 -12.51
C ALA A 277 -1.43 6.79 -11.21
N ASP A 278 -2.73 6.49 -11.23
CA ASP A 278 -3.59 6.61 -10.05
C ASP A 278 -3.24 5.53 -9.01
N VAL A 279 -2.87 4.33 -9.45
CA VAL A 279 -2.34 3.29 -8.56
C VAL A 279 -1.01 3.72 -7.93
N ALA A 280 -0.09 4.29 -8.71
CA ALA A 280 1.17 4.82 -8.19
C ALA A 280 0.92 5.92 -7.15
N ASN A 281 0.04 6.88 -7.48
CA ASN A 281 -0.35 7.97 -6.58
C ASN A 281 -0.95 7.45 -5.28
N TYR A 282 -1.82 6.43 -5.34
CA TYR A 282 -2.39 5.79 -4.16
C TYR A 282 -1.30 5.29 -3.19
N PHE A 283 -0.33 4.51 -3.67
CA PHE A 283 0.72 3.99 -2.81
C PHE A 283 1.70 5.07 -2.32
N GLN A 284 2.00 6.05 -3.17
CA GLN A 284 2.86 7.16 -2.82
C GLN A 284 2.19 8.15 -1.83
N SER A 285 0.86 8.23 -1.83
CA SER A 285 0.10 8.99 -0.83
C SER A 285 0.33 8.46 0.58
N MET A 286 0.54 7.14 0.73
CA MET A 286 0.90 6.53 2.01
C MET A 286 2.22 7.09 2.53
N VAL A 287 3.19 7.31 1.64
CA VAL A 287 4.52 7.83 2.00
C VAL A 287 4.50 9.32 2.29
N THR A 288 3.68 10.10 1.57
CA THR A 288 3.58 11.55 1.77
C THR A 288 2.60 11.93 2.88
N LEU A 289 1.73 11.00 3.30
CA LEU A 289 0.49 11.27 4.04
C LEU A 289 -0.39 12.30 3.30
N GLY A 290 -0.45 12.15 1.97
CA GLY A 290 -1.20 13.02 1.04
C GLY A 290 -2.61 12.52 0.72
N ASP A 291 -3.21 13.11 -0.30
CA ASP A 291 -4.49 12.64 -0.86
C ASP A 291 -4.26 11.39 -1.74
N PRO A 292 -4.91 10.25 -1.48
CA PRO A 292 -4.76 9.04 -2.29
C PRO A 292 -5.27 9.12 -3.73
N GLU A 293 -6.11 10.10 -4.05
CA GLU A 293 -6.53 10.46 -5.42
C GLU A 293 -5.75 11.66 -5.97
N GLY A 294 -4.78 12.15 -5.19
CA GLY A 294 -3.94 13.27 -5.52
C GLY A 294 -2.85 12.91 -6.52
N GLU A 295 -1.90 13.82 -6.68
CA GLU A 295 -0.75 13.61 -7.57
C GLU A 295 0.40 12.92 -6.83
N GLY A 296 1.20 12.18 -7.59
CA GLY A 296 2.34 11.41 -7.09
C GLY A 296 3.47 12.27 -6.52
N ILE A 297 4.50 11.59 -5.98
CA ILE A 297 5.65 12.20 -5.31
C ILE A 297 6.39 13.17 -6.23
N ALA A 298 6.64 12.81 -7.50
CA ALA A 298 7.41 13.66 -8.40
C ALA A 298 6.70 14.99 -8.64
N GLU A 299 5.40 14.96 -8.93
CA GLU A 299 4.61 16.16 -9.15
C GLU A 299 4.37 16.95 -7.85
N GLY A 300 4.12 16.26 -6.74
CA GLY A 300 3.98 16.86 -5.41
C GLY A 300 5.23 17.59 -4.93
N LEU A 301 6.42 17.03 -5.16
CA LEU A 301 7.70 17.66 -4.83
C LEU A 301 7.98 18.88 -5.70
N VAL A 302 7.67 18.82 -7.00
CA VAL A 302 7.79 19.98 -7.90
C VAL A 302 6.88 21.11 -7.44
N LYS A 303 5.63 20.80 -7.08
CA LYS A 303 4.70 21.81 -6.54
C LYS A 303 5.18 22.38 -5.22
N LYS A 304 5.68 21.56 -4.29
CA LYS A 304 6.23 22.04 -3.03
C LYS A 304 7.42 22.99 -3.24
N ALA A 305 8.36 22.63 -4.12
CA ALA A 305 9.50 23.48 -4.46
C ALA A 305 9.04 24.81 -5.09
N ALA A 306 8.02 24.78 -5.97
CA ALA A 306 7.47 25.99 -6.56
C ALA A 306 6.78 26.91 -5.51
N VAL A 307 6.16 26.33 -4.47
CA VAL A 307 5.57 27.11 -3.37
C VAL A 307 6.66 27.74 -2.49
N GLU A 308 7.71 26.99 -2.17
CA GLU A 308 8.88 27.49 -1.40
C GLU A 308 9.69 28.54 -2.18
N GLU A 309 9.79 28.46 -3.51
CA GLU A 309 10.41 29.54 -4.30
C GLU A 309 9.56 30.83 -4.30
N VAL A 310 8.23 30.70 -4.32
CA VAL A 310 7.30 31.86 -4.26
C VAL A 310 7.28 32.50 -2.87
N ASP A 311 7.47 31.74 -1.80
CA ASP A 311 7.59 32.30 -0.44
C ASP A 311 8.98 32.92 -0.18
N GLY A 312 10.04 32.39 -0.80
CA GLY A 312 11.41 32.92 -0.73
C GLY A 312 11.60 34.30 -1.37
N GLU A 313 10.87 34.63 -2.44
CA GLU A 313 10.88 35.98 -3.04
C GLU A 313 10.29 37.04 -2.10
N THR A 314 9.39 36.67 -1.20
CA THR A 314 8.82 37.58 -0.19
C THR A 314 9.87 37.93 0.89
N LEU A 315 10.79 37.00 1.18
CA LEU A 315 11.90 37.24 2.10
C LEU A 315 12.96 38.18 1.50
N MET A 316 13.26 38.04 0.20
CA MET A 316 14.15 38.96 -0.52
C MET A 316 13.53 40.36 -0.68
N ALA A 317 12.20 40.46 -0.84
CA ALA A 317 11.50 41.75 -0.81
C ALA A 317 11.53 42.39 0.59
N SER A 318 11.49 41.60 1.68
CA SER A 318 11.63 42.12 3.05
C SER A 318 13.06 42.60 3.37
N LEU A 319 14.09 41.95 2.80
CA LEU A 319 15.49 42.37 2.93
C LEU A 319 15.84 43.56 2.02
N ALA A 320 15.16 43.71 0.89
CA ALA A 320 15.33 44.86 0.00
C ALA A 320 14.65 46.14 0.53
N VAL A 321 13.64 46.02 1.42
CA VAL A 321 12.98 47.18 2.04
C VAL A 321 13.77 47.73 3.24
N ASP A 322 14.61 46.93 3.91
CA ASP A 322 15.47 47.40 5.00
C ASP A 322 16.80 48.03 4.51
N GLN A 323 17.06 48.02 3.20
CA GLN A 323 18.27 48.62 2.60
C GLN A 323 18.07 50.05 2.08
N GLU A 324 16.92 50.69 2.34
CA GLU A 324 16.66 52.09 1.97
C GLU A 324 16.83 53.10 3.14
N HIS A 325 17.24 52.65 4.34
CA HIS A 325 17.50 53.53 5.49
C HIS A 325 18.80 53.26 6.25
N ALA A 326 19.90 53.14 5.51
CA ALA A 326 21.24 53.36 6.04
C ALA A 326 21.83 54.64 5.42
N ASP A 327 21.40 55.79 5.95
CA ASP A 327 22.09 57.08 5.77
C ASP A 327 23.46 56.99 6.47
N TYR A 328 24.47 56.53 5.75
CA TYR A 328 25.86 56.77 6.08
C TYR A 328 26.43 57.74 5.05
N GLY A 329 26.55 59.00 5.46
CA GLY A 329 27.21 60.04 4.69
C GLY A 329 28.64 59.65 4.34
N PHE A 330 28.88 59.44 3.05
CA PHE A 330 30.20 59.42 2.44
C PHE A 330 30.30 60.59 1.47
N GLU A 331 31.35 61.40 1.65
CA GLU A 331 31.72 62.47 0.72
C GLU A 331 32.29 61.88 -0.57
N ASP A 332 32.04 62.56 -1.68
CA ASP A 332 32.38 62.14 -3.05
C ASP A 332 33.85 61.71 -3.22
N GLY A 333 34.09 60.46 -3.66
CA GLY A 333 35.31 60.13 -4.40
C GLY A 333 35.99 58.77 -4.17
N GLU A 334 35.55 57.90 -3.26
CA GLU A 334 36.23 56.62 -3.02
C GLU A 334 35.53 55.43 -3.67
N THR A 335 36.29 54.63 -4.43
CA THR A 335 35.79 53.40 -5.05
C THR A 335 36.07 52.19 -4.18
N TYR A 336 35.20 51.17 -4.30
CA TYR A 336 35.22 49.91 -3.54
C TYR A 336 36.56 49.14 -3.55
N GLU A 337 37.45 49.45 -4.49
CA GLU A 337 38.79 48.84 -4.57
C GLU A 337 39.78 49.36 -3.53
N ASP A 338 39.56 50.55 -2.94
CA ASP A 338 40.47 51.14 -1.95
C ASP A 338 40.29 50.57 -0.53
N VAL A 339 39.13 49.99 -0.21
CA VAL A 339 38.82 49.44 1.13
C VAL A 339 39.31 47.99 1.30
N MET A 340 39.56 47.27 0.20
CA MET A 340 39.96 45.84 0.25
C MET A 340 41.48 45.59 0.39
N MET A 341 42.30 46.65 0.49
CA MET A 341 43.77 46.52 0.60
C MET A 341 44.32 46.82 2.00
N MET A 342 43.47 46.92 3.02
CA MET A 342 43.91 46.93 4.42
C MET A 342 43.15 45.90 5.25
N HIS A 343 43.45 44.61 5.02
CA HIS A 343 43.51 43.62 6.10
C HIS A 343 44.37 42.41 5.72
#